data_AF-A0A1I3ANG1-F1
#
_entry.id   AF-A0A1I3ANG1-F1
#
_cell.length_a   1.000
_cell.length_b   1.000
_cell.length_c   1.000
_cell.angle_alpha   90.00
_cell.angle_beta   90.00
_cell.angle_gamma   90.00
#
_symmetry.space_group_name_H-M   'P 1'
#
loop_
_entity.id
_entity.type
_entity.pdbx_description
1 polymer ?
#
loop_
_entity_poly.entity_id
_entity_poly.type
_entity_poly.pdbx_seq_one_letter_code
_entity_poly.pdbx_strand_id
1 'polypeptide(L)' 'MKSTWQESIVPQILLQGEWLRKTGFEYDEHVIITQKKGKLIIVLDKAN' A
#
# COMPACT_ATOMS: atom_id res chain seq x y z
N MET A 1 0.26 -8.33 35.40
CA MET A 1 -0.79 -7.93 34.44
C MET A 1 -0.42 -8.51 33.08
N LYS A 2 -1.18 -9.48 32.56
CA LYS A 2 -0.91 -10.08 31.24
C LYS A 2 -1.52 -9.17 30.18
N SER A 3 -0.68 -8.49 29.40
CA SER A 3 -1.11 -7.72 28.23
C SER A 3 -1.50 -8.70 27.13
N THR A 4 -2.80 -8.90 26.90
CA THR A 4 -3.32 -9.57 25.70
C THR A 4 -3.26 -8.60 24.53
N TRP A 5 -2.05 -8.32 24.05
CA TRP A 5 -1.87 -7.77 22.70
C TRP A 5 -2.18 -8.91 21.73
N GLN A 6 -3.43 -9.00 21.27
CA GLN A 6 -3.71 -9.76 20.06
C GLN A 6 -3.02 -9.00 18.93
N GLU A 7 -2.06 -9.62 18.26
CA GLU A 7 -1.59 -9.13 16.96
C GLU A 7 -2.82 -8.99 16.07
N SER A 8 -3.34 -7.77 15.95
CA SER A 8 -4.43 -7.50 15.04
C SER A 8 -3.86 -7.78 13.65
N ILE A 9 -4.32 -8.85 13.02
CA ILE A 9 -3.93 -9.21 11.66
C ILE A 9 -4.48 -8.10 10.76
N VAL A 10 -3.65 -7.09 10.49
CA VAL A 10 -3.99 -6.01 9.57
C VAL A 10 -3.99 -6.62 8.17
N PRO A 11 -5.07 -6.48 7.39
CA PRO A 11 -5.08 -6.99 6.02
C PRO A 11 -4.02 -6.26 5.19
N GLN A 12 -3.16 -7.04 4.55
CA GLN A 12 -2.08 -6.53 3.69
C GLN A 12 -2.34 -6.92 2.24
N ILE A 13 -2.05 -5.99 1.32
CA ILE A 13 -2.05 -6.24 -0.13
C ILE A 13 -0.60 -6.10 -0.58
N LEU A 14 -0.02 -7.20 -1.07
CA LEU A 14 1.35 -7.22 -1.58
C LEU A 14 1.33 -7.09 -3.11
N LEU A 15 1.95 -6.04 -3.63
CA LEU A 15 2.16 -5.84 -5.06
C LEU A 15 3.60 -6.23 -5.41
N GLN A 16 3.79 -7.10 -6.41
CA GLN A 16 5.11 -7.59 -6.80
C GLN A 16 5.30 -7.56 -8.33
N GLY A 17 6.57 -7.45 -8.73
CA GLY A 17 7.01 -7.57 -10.12
C GLY A 17 7.74 -6.34 -10.63
N GLU A 18 8.59 -6.52 -11.65
CA GLU A 18 9.38 -5.43 -12.27
C GLU A 18 8.52 -4.32 -12.86
N TRP A 19 7.27 -4.63 -13.22
CA TRP A 19 6.36 -3.65 -13.81
C TRP A 19 6.09 -2.48 -12.85
N LEU A 20 6.11 -2.68 -11.53
CA LEU A 20 5.93 -1.63 -10.53
C LEU A 20 7.03 -0.58 -10.62
N ARG A 21 8.29 -1.03 -10.67
CA ARG A 21 9.45 -0.15 -10.90
C ARG A 21 9.39 0.55 -12.25
N LYS A 22 8.99 -0.16 -13.31
CA LYS A 22 8.81 0.43 -14.66
C LYS A 22 7.72 1.50 -14.69
N THR A 23 6.72 1.39 -13.81
CA THR A 23 5.67 2.42 -13.61
C THR A 23 6.10 3.54 -12.66
N GLY A 24 7.30 3.47 -12.08
CA GLY A 24 7.88 4.48 -11.20
C GLY A 24 7.63 4.29 -9.72
N PHE A 25 7.11 3.14 -9.28
CA PHE A 25 7.04 2.82 -7.84
C PHE A 25 8.37 2.29 -7.34
N GLU A 26 8.94 2.95 -6.34
CA GLU A 26 10.08 2.43 -5.59
C GLU A 26 9.73 2.09 -4.14
N TYR A 27 10.64 1.37 -3.49
CA TYR A 27 10.53 1.09 -2.06
C TYR A 27 10.59 2.39 -1.26
N ASP A 28 9.90 2.41 -0.12
CA ASP A 28 9.85 3.54 0.82
C ASP A 28 9.22 4.84 0.27
N GLU A 29 8.60 4.80 -0.92
CA GLU A 29 7.81 5.91 -1.45
C GLU A 29 6.36 5.92 -0.94
N HIS A 30 5.80 7.11 -0.81
CA HIS A 30 4.41 7.29 -0.45
C HIS A 30 3.47 7.11 -1.65
N VAL A 31 2.36 6.43 -1.42
CA VAL A 31 1.31 6.22 -2.40
C VAL A 31 -0.03 6.68 -1.84
N ILE A 32 -0.87 7.20 -2.72
CA ILE A 32 -2.26 7.54 -2.40
C ILE A 32 -3.15 6.38 -2.87
N ILE A 33 -3.91 5.83 -1.94
CA ILE A 33 -4.89 4.78 -2.22
C ILE A 33 -6.29 5.40 -2.17
N THR A 34 -7.01 5.32 -3.29
CA THR A 34 -8.40 5.79 -3.38
C THR A 34 -9.33 4.65 -3.81
N GLN A 35 -10.55 4.63 -3.28
CA GLN A 35 -11.59 3.72 -3.74
C GLN A 35 -12.56 4.46 -4.67
N LYS A 36 -12.77 3.94 -5.88
CA LYS A 36 -13.74 4.51 -6.82
C LYS A 36 -14.46 3.39 -7.58
N LYS A 37 -15.80 3.41 -7.52
CA LYS A 37 -16.67 2.42 -8.22
C LYS A 37 -16.26 0.97 -7.95
N GLY A 38 -15.96 0.63 -6.69
CA GLY A 38 -15.56 -0.73 -6.29
C GLY A 38 -14.15 -1.14 -6.68
N LYS A 39 -13.31 -0.21 -7.18
CA LYS A 39 -11.91 -0.45 -7.49
C LYS A 39 -11.01 0.33 -6.55
N LEU A 40 -9.89 -0.27 -6.15
CA LEU A 40 -8.78 0.44 -5.51
C LEU A 40 -7.87 1.00 -6.61
N ILE A 41 -7.59 2.30 -6.51
CA ILE A 41 -6.71 3.03 -7.40
C ILE A 41 -5.53 3.49 -6.56
N ILE A 42 -4.35 3.02 -6.91
CA ILE A 42 -3.09 3.32 -6.22
C ILE A 42 -2.28 4.21 -7.16
N VAL A 43 -1.95 5.40 -6.70
CA VAL A 43 -1.14 6.37 -7.46
C VAL A 43 0.04 6.82 -6.62
N LEU A 44 1.15 7.13 -7.28
CA LEU A 44 2.30 7.75 -6.62
C LEU A 44 1.91 9.12 -6.08
N ASP A 45 2.30 9.40 -4.84
CA ASP A 45 2.20 10.74 -4.29
C ASP A 45 3.27 11.60 -4.95
N LYS A 46 2.90 12.30 -6.03
CA LYS A 46 3.78 13.25 -6.67
C LYS A 46 3.88 14.48 -5.77
N ALA A 47 4.82 14.46 -4.83
CA ALA A 47 5.36 15.70 -4.28
C ALA A 47 5.89 16.52 -5.48
N ASN A 48 5.38 17.74 -5.63
CA ASN A 48 5.82 18.71 -6.65
C ASN A 48 7.35 18.85 -6.68
#